data_AF-A0A067QRB8-F1
#
_entry.id   AF-A0A067QRB8-F1
#
_cell.length_a   1.000
_cell.length_b   1.000
_cell.length_c   1.000
_cell.angle_alpha   90.00
_cell.angle_beta   90.00
_cell.angle_gamma   90.00
#
_symmetry.space_group_name_H-M   'P 1'
#
loop_
_entity.id
_entity.type
_entity.pdbx_description
1 polymer ?
#
loop_
_entity_poly.entity_id
_entity_poly.type
_entity_poly.pdbx_seq_one_letter_code
_entity_poly.pdbx_strand_id
1 'polypeptide(L)' 'MIVVDLPEGDPALLAEKLKYSLGEKIRANCTSRASYPAANLTWFVNGQQVNYLASASRNVRQY' A
#
# COMPACT_ATOMS: atom_id res chain seq x y z
N MET A 1 -9.80 24.19 -10.90
CA MET A 1 -10.39 23.48 -9.74
C MET A 1 -10.13 22.00 -9.95
N ILE A 2 -9.50 21.30 -8.99
CA ILE A 2 -9.30 19.85 -9.06
C ILE A 2 -10.23 19.25 -8.01
N VAL A 3 -11.10 18.34 -8.42
CA VAL A 3 -11.93 17.60 -7.46
C VAL A 3 -11.05 16.52 -6.86
N VAL A 4 -11.07 16.40 -5.54
CA VAL A 4 -10.33 15.35 -4.82
C VAL A 4 -11.35 14.47 -4.11
N ASP A 5 -11.24 13.17 -4.34
CA ASP A 5 -12.00 12.14 -3.66
C ASP A 5 -11.03 11.30 -2.82
N LEU A 6 -11.17 11.39 -1.50
CA LEU A 6 -10.29 10.71 -0.57
C LEU A 6 -10.75 9.26 -0.38
N PRO A 7 -9.83 8.30 -0.21
CA PRO A 7 -10.22 6.94 0.06
C PRO A 7 -10.95 6.86 1.41
N GLU A 8 -12.01 6.07 1.45
CA GLU A 8 -12.75 5.81 2.68
C GLU A 8 -11.90 4.98 3.65
N GLY A 9 -11.21 5.67 4.56
CA GLY A 9 -10.45 5.08 5.65
C GLY A 9 -9.04 4.61 5.27
N ASP A 10 -8.43 3.87 6.20
CA ASP A 10 -7.07 3.38 6.07
C ASP A 10 -6.95 2.27 5.01
N PRO A 11 -5.79 2.13 4.34
CA PRO A 11 -5.56 1.05 3.41
C PRO A 11 -5.54 -0.31 4.12
N ALA A 12 -6.07 -1.33 3.46
CA ALA A 12 -6.04 -2.69 3.96
C ALA A 12 -4.64 -3.29 3.77
N LEU A 13 -4.02 -3.73 4.86
CA LEU A 13 -2.72 -4.41 4.85
C LEU A 13 -2.92 -5.92 5.09
N LEU A 14 -2.46 -6.74 4.14
CA LEU A 14 -2.51 -8.19 4.20
C LEU A 14 -1.10 -8.76 4.04
N ALA A 15 -0.59 -9.44 5.06
CA ALA A 15 0.70 -10.13 5.00
C ALA A 15 0.49 -11.63 4.77
N GLU A 16 1.39 -12.28 4.03
CA GLU A 16 1.35 -13.73 3.84
C GLU A 16 1.59 -14.50 5.15
N LYS A 17 2.39 -13.93 6.06
CA LYS A 17 2.75 -14.55 7.34
C LYS A 17 2.70 -13.53 8.48
N LEU A 18 2.42 -14.04 9.68
CA LEU A 18 2.47 -13.26 10.92
C LEU A 18 3.89 -13.11 11.49
N LYS A 19 4.80 -14.02 11.13
CA LYS A 19 6.19 -14.04 11.61
C LYS A 19 7.11 -14.41 10.45
N TYR A 20 8.26 -13.75 10.40
CA TYR A 20 9.29 -13.94 9.37
C TYR A 20 10.63 -14.23 10.02
N SER A 21 11.44 -15.08 9.37
CA SER A 21 12.82 -15.32 9.80
C SER A 21 13.75 -14.21 9.30
N LEU A 22 14.88 -14.03 9.98
CA LEU A 22 15.91 -13.08 9.52
C LEU A 22 16.41 -13.48 8.13
N GLY A 23 16.43 -12.51 7.21
CA GLY A 23 16.81 -12.72 5.80
C GLY A 23 15.69 -13.24 4.89
N GLU A 24 14.49 -13.51 5.42
CA GLU A 24 13.33 -13.91 4.62
C GLU A 24 12.72 -12.70 3.88
N LYS A 25 12.20 -12.93 2.68
CA LYS A 25 11.48 -11.91 1.92
C LYS A 25 10.05 -11.78 2.45
N ILE A 26 9.71 -10.58 2.91
CA ILE A 26 8.35 -10.25 3.33
C ILE A 26 7.51 -9.99 2.09
N ARG A 27 6.36 -10.65 2.01
CA ARG A 27 5.33 -10.40 1.00
C ARG A 27 4.06 -9.94 1.70
N ALA A 28 3.69 -8.71 1.39
CA ALA A 28 2.48 -8.10 1.89
C ALA A 28 1.82 -7.29 0.78
N ASN A 29 0.50 -7.21 0.84
CA ASN A 29 -0.33 -6.46 -0.08
C ASN A 29 -0.98 -5.31 0.71
N CYS A 30 -0.70 -4.08 0.29
CA CYS A 30 -1.36 -2.88 0.82
C CYS A 30 -2.27 -2.34 -0.28
N THR A 31 -3.56 -2.27 -0.01
CA THR A 31 -4.57 -1.83 -0.97
C THR A 31 -5.38 -0.67 -0.39
N SER A 32 -5.33 0.49 -1.04
CA SER A 32 -6.22 1.61 -0.71
C SER A 32 -7.61 1.39 -1.30
N ARG A 33 -8.61 2.07 -0.72
CA ARG A 33 -9.91 2.26 -1.39
C ARG A 33 -9.76 3.17 -2.61
N ALA A 34 -10.83 3.26 -3.40
CA ALA A 34 -10.91 4.14 -4.54
C ALA A 34 -10.67 5.59 -4.09
N SER A 35 -9.90 6.34 -4.88
CA SER A 35 -9.58 7.74 -4.62
C SER A 35 -9.22 8.43 -5.93
N TYR A 36 -9.47 9.74 -5.99
CA TYR A 36 -9.09 10.58 -7.11
C TYR A 36 -8.37 11.83 -6.60
N PRO A 37 -7.11 12.09 -7.00
CA PRO A 37 -6.25 11.20 -7.78
C PRO A 37 -5.88 9.93 -6.99
N ALA A 38 -5.28 8.95 -7.67
CA ALA A 38 -4.91 7.68 -7.05
C ALA A 38 -4.01 7.90 -5.81
N ALA A 39 -4.33 7.22 -4.71
CA ALA A 39 -3.58 7.31 -3.47
C ALA A 39 -2.12 6.85 -3.62
N ASN A 40 -1.21 7.56 -2.97
CA ASN A 40 0.21 7.19 -2.87
C ASN A 40 0.45 6.34 -1.63
N LEU A 41 0.73 5.05 -1.81
CA LEU A 41 1.04 4.13 -0.73
C LEU A 41 2.55 4.10 -0.46
N THR A 42 2.92 4.29 0.82
CA THR A 42 4.31 4.24 1.28
C THR A 42 4.45 3.11 2.30
N TRP A 43 5.54 2.35 2.20
CA TRP A 43 5.79 1.20 3.07
C TRP A 43 6.82 1.53 4.16
N PHE A 44 6.47 1.16 5.39
CA PHE A 44 7.35 1.27 6.55
C PHE A 44 7.49 -0.10 7.21
N VAL A 45 8.73 -0.50 7.48
CA VAL A 45 9.06 -1.71 8.25
C VAL A 45 9.81 -1.27 9.49
N ASN A 46 9.26 -1.55 10.68
CA ASN A 46 9.80 -1.11 11.98
C ASN A 46 10.11 0.40 12.04
N GLY A 47 9.27 1.23 11.40
CA GLY A 47 9.45 2.68 11.34
C GLY A 47 10.45 3.18 10.29
N GLN A 48 11.14 2.28 9.57
CA GLN A 48 12.00 2.65 8.45
C GLN A 48 11.25 2.54 7.13
N GLN A 49 11.29 3.61 6.33
CA GLN A 49 10.74 3.59 4.97
C GLN A 49 11.54 2.63 4.10
N VAL A 50 10.86 1.74 3.37
CA VAL A 50 11.48 0.78 2.47
C VAL A 50 11.04 1.04 1.03
N ASN A 51 12.00 1.12 0.10
CA ASN A 51 11.74 1.39 -1.31
C ASN A 51 11.95 0.18 -2.22
N TYR A 52 12.57 -0.90 -1.70
CA TYR A 52 13.28 -1.86 -2.56
C TYR A 52 12.37 -2.89 -3.26
N LEU A 53 11.14 -3.13 -2.79
CA LEU A 53 10.22 -4.15 -3.32
C LEU A 53 8.72 -3.82 -3.09
N ALA A 54 8.40 -2.55 -2.85
CA ALA A 54 7.03 -2.11 -2.61
C ALA A 54 6.31 -1.85 -3.94
N SER A 55 5.74 -2.89 -4.55
CA SER A 55 4.81 -2.67 -5.66
C SER A 55 3.47 -2.18 -5.09
N ALA A 56 3.33 -0.86 -4.95
CA ALA A 56 2.03 -0.24 -4.78
C ALA A 56 1.23 -0.45 -6.08
N SER A 57 0.43 -1.51 -6.13
CA SER A 57 -0.40 -1.82 -7.30
C SER A 57 -1.48 -0.74 -7.42
N ARG A 58 -1.32 0.13 -8.42
CA ARG A 58 -2.28 1.19 -8.75
C ARG A 58 -3.55 0.54 -9.30
N ASN A 59 -4.58 0.38 -8.46
CA ASN A 59 -5.92 0.03 -8.95
C ASN A 59 -6.60 1.31 -9.48
N VAL A 60 -6.21 1.74 -10.68
CA VAL A 60 -6.99 2.71 -11.44
C VAL A 60 -8.15 1.93 -12.06
N ARG A 61 -9.30 1.89 -11.40
CA ARG A 61 -10.54 1.63 -12.14
C ARG A 61 -10.84 2.91 -12.92
N GLN A 62 -10.45 2.88 -14.18
CA GLN A 62 -10.77 3.91 -15.16
C GLN A 62 -12.27 3.77 -15.46
N TYR A 63 -13.07 4.70 -14.93
CA TYR A 63 -14.42 4.94 -15.41
C TYR A 63 -14.35 5.76 -16.70
#